data_AF-A0A520NPD2-F1
#
_entry.id   AF-A0A520NPD2-F1
#
_cell.length_a   1.000
_cell.length_b   1.000
_cell.length_c   1.000
_cell.angle_alpha   90.00
_cell.angle_beta   90.00
_cell.angle_gamma   90.00
#
_symmetry.space_group_name_H-M   'P 1'
#
loop_
_entity.id
_entity.type
_entity.pdbx_description
1 polymer ?
#
loop_
_entity_poly.entity_id
_entity_poly.type
_entity_poly.pdbx_seq_one_letter_code
_entity_poly.pdbx_strand_id
1 'polypeptide(L)' 'MHNLVSFRYFKTSPEIIQLAVMLYVRFPLSLRDVEDLLHERGVDVSYESVRYWWHRFGSKFASEIKKRRAGGLQS' A
#
# COMPACT_ATOMS: atom_id res chain seq x y z
N MET A 1 0.81 -23.00 -4.23
CA MET A 1 1.63 -21.95 -4.87
C MET A 1 2.20 -21.04 -3.79
N HIS A 2 3.52 -21.07 -3.68
CA HIS A 2 4.46 -20.35 -2.83
C HIS A 2 4.00 -19.11 -2.03
N ASN A 3 4.03 -19.30 -0.71
CA ASN A 3 4.11 -18.28 0.34
C ASN A 3 5.44 -17.49 0.20
N LEU A 4 5.42 -16.35 -0.50
CA LEU A 4 6.65 -15.55 -0.79
C LEU A 4 6.63 -14.13 -0.24
N VAL A 5 5.80 -13.85 0.76
CA VAL A 5 5.99 -12.63 1.55
C VAL A 5 5.70 -13.01 3.00
N SER A 6 6.76 -13.24 3.76
CA SER A 6 6.65 -13.52 5.19
C SER A 6 6.17 -12.24 5.89
N PHE A 7 4.85 -12.07 5.99
CA PHE A 7 4.18 -11.05 6.81
C PHE A 7 4.26 -11.37 8.33
N ARG A 8 5.16 -12.28 8.72
CA ARG A 8 5.26 -12.83 10.08
C ARG A 8 5.68 -11.83 11.19
N TYR A 9 5.95 -10.58 10.84
CA TYR A 9 6.36 -9.54 11.80
C TYR A 9 5.53 -8.25 11.72
N PHE A 10 4.56 -8.17 10.80
CA PHE A 10 3.61 -7.06 10.79
C PHE A 10 2.31 -7.55 11.43
N LYS A 11 1.90 -6.93 12.54
CA LYS A 11 0.52 -7.08 13.05
C LYS A 11 -0.51 -6.56 12.04
N THR A 12 -0.06 -5.76 11.08
CA THR A 12 -0.86 -5.17 10.01
C THR A 12 -0.95 -6.10 8.81
N SER A 13 -2.18 -6.44 8.42
CA SER A 13 -2.44 -7.31 7.26
C SER A 13 -1.84 -6.72 5.97
N PRO A 14 -1.37 -7.56 5.03
CA PRO A 14 -0.94 -7.14 3.69
C PRO A 14 -1.89 -6.17 3.00
N GLU A 15 -3.18 -6.36 3.24
CA GLU A 15 -4.29 -5.57 2.69
C GLU A 15 -4.24 -4.12 3.19
N ILE A 16 -3.86 -3.89 4.45
CA ILE A 16 -3.68 -2.55 5.02
C ILE A 16 -2.51 -1.83 4.34
N ILE A 17 -1.39 -2.54 4.16
CA ILE A 17 -0.19 -2.00 3.50
C ILE A 17 -0.51 -1.64 2.05
N GLN A 18 -1.22 -2.52 1.35
CA GLN A 18 -1.72 -2.28 -0.01
C GLN A 18 -2.64 -1.07 -0.07
N LEU A 19 -3.60 -0.97 0.85
CA LEU A 19 -4.55 0.13 0.93
C LEU A 19 -3.83 1.47 1.17
N ALA A 20 -2.94 1.53 2.16
CA ALA A 20 -2.17 2.73 2.50
C ALA A 20 -1.36 3.25 1.31
N VAL A 21 -0.63 2.35 0.64
CA VAL A 21 0.20 2.71 -0.52
C VAL A 21 -0.68 3.10 -1.72
N MET A 22 -1.81 2.41 -1.95
CA MET A 22 -2.73 2.78 -3.02
C MET A 22 -3.40 4.12 -2.78
N LEU A 23 -3.80 4.44 -1.55
CA LEU A 23 -4.38 5.75 -1.20
C LEU A 23 -3.38 6.86 -1.49
N TYR A 24 -2.13 6.69 -1.08
CA TYR A 24 -1.06 7.66 -1.32
C TYR A 24 -0.72 7.85 -2.81
N VAL A 25 -0.77 6.79 -3.62
CA VAL A 25 -0.41 6.87 -5.07
C VAL A 25 -1.59 7.32 -5.94
N ARG A 26 -2.82 6.93 -5.58
CA ARG A 26 -4.00 7.12 -6.43
C ARG A 26 -4.73 8.42 -6.14
N PHE A 27 -4.61 8.95 -4.92
CA PHE A 27 -5.19 10.22 -4.52
C PHE A 27 -4.06 11.18 -4.10
N PRO A 28 -4.20 12.50 -4.32
CA PRO A 28 -3.24 13.49 -3.87
C PRO A 28 -3.38 13.75 -2.35
N LEU A 29 -3.35 12.69 -1.54
CA LEU A 29 -3.48 12.74 -0.09
C LEU A 29 -2.10 12.95 0.55
N SER A 30 -2.06 13.72 1.63
CA SER A 30 -0.86 13.79 2.47
C SER A 30 -0.70 12.50 3.26
N LEU A 31 0.52 12.21 3.74
CA LEU A 31 0.74 11.04 4.59
C LEU A 31 -0.08 11.08 5.89
N ARG A 32 -0.43 12.28 6.37
CA ARG A 32 -1.30 12.48 7.55
C ARG A 32 -2.75 12.12 7.25
N ASP A 33 -3.26 12.49 6.08
CA ASP A 33 -4.62 12.09 5.67
C ASP A 33 -4.72 10.57 5.53
N VAL A 34 -3.67 9.92 5.03
CA VAL A 34 -3.63 8.45 4.93
C VAL A 34 -3.57 7.80 6.31
N GLU A 35 -2.82 8.37 7.25
CA GLU A 35 -2.81 7.94 8.65
C GLU A 35 -4.20 8.07 9.28
N ASP A 36 -4.86 9.22 9.14
CA ASP A 36 -6.19 9.48 9.70
C ASP A 36 -7.24 8.50 9.14
N LEU A 37 -7.25 8.28 7.82
CA LEU A 37 -8.13 7.31 7.15
C LEU A 37 -7.92 5.85 7.57
N LEU A 38 -6.71 5.50 8.01
CA LEU A 38 -6.40 4.17 8.53
C LEU A 38 -6.79 4.09 10.01
N HIS A 39 -6.60 5.18 10.76
CA HIS A 39 -7.04 5.31 12.13
C HIS A 39 -8.57 5.19 12.26
N GLU A 40 -9.33 5.85 11.37
CA GLU A 40 -10.79 5.72 11.28
C GLU A 40 -11.25 4.28 11.02
N ARG A 41 -10.40 3.45 10.39
CA ARG A 41 -10.65 2.01 10.17
C ARG A 41 -10.20 1.13 11.34
N GLY A 42 -9.79 1.72 12.46
CA GLY A 42 -9.26 1.01 13.63
C GLY A 42 -7.82 0.52 13.46
N VAL A 43 -7.08 1.08 12.51
CA VAL A 43 -5.69 0.71 12.24
C VAL A 43 -4.78 1.82 12.76
N ASP A 44 -4.13 1.56 13.89
CA ASP A 44 -3.15 2.47 14.48
C ASP A 44 -1.81 2.37 13.73
N VAL A 45 -1.55 3.33 12.83
CA VAL A 45 -0.33 3.41 12.02
C VAL A 45 0.11 4.86 11.88
N SER A 46 1.39 5.13 12.10
CA SER A 46 1.93 6.48 11.90
C SER A 46 2.31 6.72 10.43
N TYR A 47 2.30 7.98 10.01
CA TYR A 47 2.72 8.43 8.67
C TYR A 47 4.13 7.96 8.28
N GLU A 48 5.03 7.80 9.25
CA GLU A 48 6.37 7.22 9.08
C GLU A 48 6.30 5.77 8.56
N SER A 49 5.35 4.98 9.05
CA SER A 49 5.10 3.60 8.60
C SER A 49 4.61 3.56 7.17
N VAL A 50 3.69 4.47 6.81
CA VAL A 50 3.20 4.63 5.44
C VAL A 50 4.35 5.01 4.50
N ARG A 51 5.21 5.93 4.93
CA ARG A 51 6.40 6.35 4.18
C ARG A 51 7.38 5.18 3.99
N TYR A 52 7.59 4.38 5.03
CA TYR A 52 8.44 3.20 4.96
C TYR A 52 7.89 2.16 3.97
N TRP A 53 6.57 1.92 3.97
CA TRP A 53 5.93 1.03 3.01
C TRP A 53 6.01 1.55 1.58
N TRP A 54 5.83 2.86 1.36
CA TRP A 54 6.07 3.47 0.06
C TRP A 54 7.52 3.27 -0.40
N HIS A 55 8.51 3.53 0.44
CA HIS A 55 9.91 3.35 0.07
C HIS A 55 10.24 1.88 -0.25
N ARG A 56 9.68 0.94 0.51
CA ARG A 56 9.98 -0.49 0.39
C ARG A 56 9.21 -1.18 -0.74
N PHE A 57 7.94 -0.82 -0.93
CA PHE A 57 7.05 -1.50 -1.88
C PHE A 57 6.64 -0.62 -3.06
N GLY A 58 6.90 0.68 -3.05
CA GLY A 58 6.48 1.64 -4.06
C GLY A 58 6.90 1.24 -5.47
N SER A 59 8.12 0.70 -5.66
CA SER A 59 8.56 0.18 -6.96
C SER A 59 7.73 -1.02 -7.45
N LYS A 60 7.38 -1.93 -6.53
CA LYS A 60 6.54 -3.11 -6.84
C LYS A 60 5.10 -2.68 -7.15
N PHE A 61 4.55 -1.75 -6.37
CA PHE A 61 3.21 -1.20 -6.62
C PHE A 61 3.15 -0.34 -7.88
N ALA A 62 4.14 0.48 -8.16
CA ALA A 62 4.22 1.25 -9.39
C ALA A 62 4.28 0.33 -10.61
N SER A 63 5.05 -0.75 -10.54
CA SER A 63 5.09 -1.79 -11.58
C SER A 63 3.74 -2.48 -11.74
N GLU A 64 3.06 -2.84 -10.65
CA GLU A 64 1.72 -3.45 -10.74
C GLU A 64 0.63 -2.49 -11.21
N ILE A 65 0.66 -1.21 -10.81
CA ILE A 65 -0.27 -0.19 -11.32
C ILE A 65 -0.02 0.04 -12.81
N LYS A 66 1.25 0.08 -13.24
CA LYS A 66 1.63 0.19 -14.65
C LYS A 66 1.17 -1.04 -15.45
N LYS A 67 1.35 -2.25 -14.92
CA LYS A 67 0.85 -3.49 -15.54
C LYS A 67 -0.66 -3.54 -15.61
N ARG A 68 -1.39 -3.14 -14.56
CA ARG A 68 -2.86 -3.08 -14.60
C ARG A 68 -3.36 -2.05 -15.61
N ARG A 69 -2.67 -0.92 -15.78
CA ARG A 69 -2.97 0.06 -16.84
C ARG A 69 -2.64 -0.46 -18.23
N ALA A 70 -1.53 -1.19 -18.39
CA ALA A 70 -1.12 -1.77 -19.68
C ALA A 70 -1.90 -3.06 -20.04
N GLY A 71 -2.42 -3.78 -19.05
CA GLY A 71 -3.23 -4.99 -19.20
C GLY A 71 -4.69 -4.72 -19.55
N GLY A 72 -5.12 -3.45 -19.62
CA GLY A 72 -6.38 -3.06 -20.26
C GLY A 72 -6.37 -3.20 -21.79
N LEU A 73 -5.28 -3.73 -22.37
CA LEU A 73 -5.06 -3.86 -23.81
C LEU A 73 -4.76 -5.30 -24.24
N GLN A 74 -5.11 -6.30 -23.44
CA GLN A 74 -5.12 -7.70 -23.87
C GLN A 74 -6.42 -8.35 -23.41
N SER A 75 -7.40 -8.24 -24.30
CA SER A 75 -8.58 -9.12 -24.39
C SER A 75 -8.16 -10.57 -24.65
#